data_AF-A0A949XZF9-F1
#
_entry.id   AF-A0A949XZF9-F1
#
_cell.length_a   1.000
_cell.length_b   1.000
_cell.length_c   1.000
_cell.angle_alpha   90.00
_cell.angle_beta   90.00
_cell.angle_gamma   90.00
#
_symmetry.space_group_name_H-M   'P 1'
#
loop_
_entity.id
_entity.type
_entity.pdbx_description
1 polymer ?
#
loop_
_entity_poly.entity_id
_entity_poly.type
_entity_poly.pdbx_seq_one_letter_code
_entity_poly.pdbx_strand_id
1 'polypeptide(L)'
;MVHSSALVINGDIFADLHFKRLTKRHFACLKIIRRNSDRDNFHLVWVRGNHDGPADIISHIVGVDILDEYAYSNGIIQILILHGDQFDTFITDHG
;
A
#
# COMPACT_ATOMS: atom_id res chain seq x y z
N MET A 1 -14.27 -1.06 22.63
CA MET A 1 -13.11 -0.63 21.81
C MET A 1 -13.43 -1.02 20.39
N VAL A 2 -13.54 -0.08 19.45
CA VAL A 2 -13.82 -0.41 18.04
C VAL A 2 -12.51 -0.89 17.44
N HIS A 3 -12.46 -2.17 17.04
CA HIS A 3 -11.33 -2.70 16.29
C HIS A 3 -11.61 -2.50 14.79
N SER A 4 -10.67 -1.89 14.08
CA SER A 4 -10.71 -1.87 12.61
C SER A 4 -10.41 -3.27 12.09
N SER A 5 -11.32 -3.81 11.28
CA SER A 5 -11.17 -5.12 10.62
C SER A 5 -10.30 -5.05 9.36
N ALA A 6 -10.05 -3.85 8.83
CA ALA A 6 -9.20 -3.63 7.67
C ALA A 6 -8.34 -2.36 7.79
N LEU A 7 -7.16 -2.39 7.18
CA LEU A 7 -6.29 -1.23 6.97
C LEU A 7 -5.88 -1.21 5.50
N VAL A 8 -6.09 -0.07 4.84
CA VAL A 8 -5.61 0.17 3.48
C VAL A 8 -4.47 1.18 3.54
N ILE A 9 -3.28 0.78 3.09
CA ILE A 9 -2.12 1.64 2.89
C ILE A 9 -2.15 2.11 1.44
N ASN A 10 -2.34 3.41 1.21
CA ASN A 10 -2.53 3.97 -0.14
C ASN A 10 -1.25 4.56 -0.74
N GLY A 11 -0.20 3.75 -0.79
CA GLY A 11 1.05 4.05 -1.48
C GLY A 11 2.05 4.92 -0.70
N ASP A 12 3.19 5.15 -1.35
CA ASP A 12 4.31 6.02 -0.93
C ASP A 12 4.82 5.75 0.49
N ILE A 13 4.86 4.48 0.88
CA ILE A 13 5.57 4.06 2.08
C ILE A 13 7.07 4.29 1.90
N PHE A 14 7.57 4.06 0.70
CA PHE A 14 8.94 4.38 0.32
C PHE A 14 8.97 5.73 -0.37
N ALA A 15 9.86 6.62 0.09
CA ALA A 15 10.12 7.89 -0.60
C ALA A 15 10.85 7.70 -1.93
N ASP A 16 11.64 6.62 -2.06
CA ASP A 16 12.31 6.20 -3.29
C ASP A 16 12.71 4.72 -3.23
N LEU A 17 12.98 4.12 -4.40
CA LEU A 17 13.35 2.72 -4.58
C LEU A 17 14.81 2.38 -4.21
N HIS A 18 15.53 3.26 -3.50
CA HIS A 18 16.92 2.96 -3.12
C HIS A 18 16.95 2.04 -1.88
N PHE A 19 16.64 0.75 -2.06
CA PHE A 19 16.60 -0.24 -0.97
C PHE A 19 17.89 -0.31 -0.14
N LYS A 20 19.04 0.07 -0.73
CA LYS A 20 20.32 0.19 -0.02
C LYS A 20 20.29 1.20 1.14
N ARG A 21 19.34 2.14 1.15
CA ARG A 21 19.12 3.14 2.21
C ARG A 21 18.22 2.64 3.34
N LEU A 22 17.61 1.46 3.20
CA LEU A 22 16.76 0.91 4.25
C LEU A 22 17.58 0.54 5.48
N THR A 23 17.23 1.12 6.62
CA THR A 23 17.87 0.84 7.90
C THR A 23 17.22 -0.35 8.58
N LYS A 24 17.88 -0.92 9.61
CA LYS A 24 17.28 -1.96 10.48
C LYS A 24 15.91 -1.54 11.05
N ARG A 25 15.71 -0.24 11.31
CA ARG A 25 14.44 0.29 11.80
C ARG A 25 13.34 0.22 10.73
N HIS A 26 13.65 0.54 9.48
CA HIS A 26 12.70 0.40 8.38
C HIS A 26 12.28 -1.06 8.19
N PHE A 27 13.24 -1.99 8.20
CA PHE A 27 12.93 -3.42 8.15
C PHE A 27 12.09 -3.90 9.35
N ALA A 28 12.30 -3.32 10.55
CA ALA A 28 11.46 -3.63 11.70
C ALA A 28 10.01 -3.16 11.50
N CYS A 29 9.79 -1.99 10.89
CA CYS A 29 8.45 -1.52 10.51
C CYS A 29 7.79 -2.46 9.48
N LEU A 30 8.50 -2.80 8.40
CA LEU A 30 8.00 -3.72 7.37
C LEU A 30 7.63 -5.10 7.96
N LYS A 31 8.43 -5.58 8.91
CA LYS A 31 8.13 -6.82 9.65
C LYS A 31 6.83 -6.73 10.46
N ILE A 32 6.48 -5.57 11.01
CA ILE A 32 5.21 -5.36 11.72
C ILE A 32 4.05 -5.39 10.72
N ILE A 33 4.19 -4.73 9.58
CA ILE A 33 3.19 -4.74 8.49
C ILE A 33 2.90 -6.19 8.06
N ARG A 34 3.96 -6.93 7.69
CA ARG A 34 3.85 -8.34 7.31
C ARG A 34 3.25 -9.24 8.40
N ARG A 35 3.62 -9.06 9.66
CA ARG A 35 3.02 -9.85 10.75
C ARG A 35 1.52 -9.64 10.89
N ASN A 36 1.00 -8.50 10.47
CA ASN A 36 -0.42 -8.21 10.54
C ASN A 36 -1.15 -8.60 9.25
N SER A 37 -0.50 -8.69 8.09
CA SER A 37 -1.14 -9.21 6.86
C SER A 37 -1.58 -10.66 6.99
N ASP A 38 -0.88 -11.45 7.81
CA ASP A 38 -1.13 -12.89 7.95
C ASP A 38 -2.21 -13.23 9.00
N ARG A 39 -3.01 -12.25 9.44
CA ARG A 39 -3.98 -12.43 10.52
C ARG A 39 -5.39 -12.71 10.00
N ASP A 40 -6.00 -13.78 10.48
CA ASP A 40 -7.37 -14.18 10.09
C ASP A 40 -8.45 -13.12 10.38
N ASN A 41 -8.22 -12.24 11.36
CA ASN A 41 -9.19 -11.22 11.79
C ASN A 41 -8.83 -9.79 11.37
N PHE A 42 -7.84 -9.62 10.50
CA PHE A 42 -7.39 -8.30 10.06
C PHE A 42 -6.97 -8.35 8.60
N HIS A 43 -7.63 -7.56 7.77
CA HIS A 43 -7.32 -7.46 6.36
C HIS A 43 -6.40 -6.26 6.09
N LEU A 44 -5.15 -6.54 5.75
CA LEU A 44 -4.23 -5.50 5.27
C LEU A 44 -4.27 -5.47 3.74
N VAL A 45 -4.48 -4.28 3.18
CA VAL A 45 -4.30 -4.01 1.76
C VAL A 45 -3.24 -2.93 1.61
N TRP A 46 -2.31 -3.11 0.67
CA TRP A 46 -1.37 -2.08 0.27
C TRP A 46 -1.54 -1.82 -1.22
N VAL A 47 -1.99 -0.62 -1.57
CA VAL A 47 -2.04 -0.11 -2.94
C VAL A 47 -0.73 0.63 -3.22
N ARG A 48 0.00 0.26 -4.28
CA ARG A 48 1.33 0.83 -4.56
C ARG A 48 1.25 2.33 -4.89
N GLY A 49 2.21 3.08 -4.35
CA GLY A 49 2.47 4.45 -4.81
C GLY A 49 3.44 4.50 -5.99
N ASN A 50 3.53 5.64 -6.66
CA ASN A 50 4.50 5.84 -7.75
C ASN A 50 5.95 5.83 -7.22
N HIS A 51 6.17 6.17 -5.94
CA HIS A 51 7.49 6.09 -5.31
C HIS A 51 7.82 4.70 -4.75
N ASP A 52 6.81 3.87 -4.50
CA ASP A 52 7.00 2.51 -3.99
C ASP A 52 7.65 1.60 -5.03
N GLY A 53 7.41 1.84 -6.33
CA GLY A 53 7.86 0.99 -7.44
C GLY A 53 6.85 -0.08 -7.85
N PRO A 54 7.22 -0.97 -8.79
CA PRO A 54 6.31 -1.99 -9.31
C PRO A 54 5.82 -2.94 -8.21
N ALA A 55 4.50 -3.13 -8.12
CA ALA A 55 3.86 -3.89 -7.04
C ALA A 55 4.45 -5.30 -6.88
N ASP A 56 4.70 -6.00 -7.98
CA ASP A 56 5.30 -7.32 -8.00
C ASP A 56 6.69 -7.33 -7.36
N ILE A 57 7.55 -6.38 -7.70
CA ILE A 57 8.91 -6.27 -7.13
C ILE A 57 8.83 -6.00 -5.63
N ILE A 58 7.98 -5.07 -5.20
CA ILE A 58 7.88 -4.69 -3.79
C ILE A 58 7.30 -5.81 -2.97
N SER A 59 6.26 -6.50 -3.44
CA SER A 59 5.67 -7.64 -2.76
C SER A 59 6.71 -8.70 -2.40
N HIS A 60 7.68 -8.98 -3.27
CA HIS A 60 8.77 -9.91 -2.96
C HIS A 60 9.71 -9.39 -1.85
N ILE A 61 9.95 -8.08 -1.78
CA ILE A 61 10.87 -7.46 -0.81
C ILE A 61 10.24 -7.40 0.58
N VAL A 62 8.96 -7.00 0.67
CA VAL A 62 8.27 -6.85 1.97
C VAL A 62 7.56 -8.13 2.42
N GLY A 63 7.29 -9.05 1.50
CA GLY A 63 6.57 -10.29 1.77
C GLY A 63 5.11 -10.05 2.14
N VAL A 64 4.46 -9.08 1.49
CA VAL A 64 3.03 -8.80 1.57
C VAL A 64 2.48 -8.54 0.17
N ASP A 65 1.21 -8.88 -0.06
CA ASP A 65 0.56 -8.58 -1.33
C ASP A 65 0.37 -7.07 -1.47
N ILE A 66 0.79 -6.55 -2.62
CA ILE A 66 0.65 -5.15 -3.02
C ILE A 66 -0.12 -5.14 -4.33
N LEU A 67 -1.10 -4.24 -4.41
CA LEU A 67 -2.02 -4.13 -5.55
C LEU A 67 -1.77 -2.80 -6.28
N ASP A 68 -2.07 -2.76 -7.57
CA ASP A 68 -2.15 -1.49 -8.32
C ASP A 68 -3.39 -0.68 -7.93
N GLU A 69 -4.48 -1.36 -7.59
CA GLU A 69 -5.76 -0.77 -7.18
C GLU A 69 -6.51 -1.72 -6.23
N TYR A 70 -7.44 -1.18 -5.45
CA TYR A 70 -8.30 -2.00 -4.59
C TYR A 70 -9.76 -1.55 -4.64
N ALA A 71 -10.64 -2.46 -5.03
CA ALA A 71 -12.08 -2.26 -5.01
C ALA A 71 -12.68 -2.87 -3.73
N TYR A 72 -13.16 -2.01 -2.83
CA TYR A 72 -13.89 -2.42 -1.63
C TYR A 72 -15.39 -2.31 -1.85
N SER A 73 -16.14 -3.29 -1.36
CA SER A 73 -17.60 -3.26 -1.30
C SER A 73 -18.11 -3.99 -0.07
N ASN A 74 -19.14 -3.45 0.57
CA ASN A 74 -19.88 -4.12 1.65
C ASN A 74 -21.40 -4.17 1.41
N GLY A 75 -21.82 -3.97 0.16
CA GLY A 75 -23.23 -3.94 -0.24
C GLY A 75 -23.94 -2.60 0.01
N ILE A 76 -23.36 -1.70 0.80
CA ILE A 76 -23.88 -0.34 1.05
C ILE A 76 -23.01 0.70 0.37
N ILE A 77 -21.70 0.56 0.51
CA ILE A 77 -20.69 1.44 -0.07
C ILE A 77 -19.79 0.64 -0.99
N GLN A 78 -19.45 1.27 -2.12
CA GLN A 78 -18.44 0.83 -3.06
C GLN A 78 -17.36 1.90 -3.12
N ILE A 79 -16.11 1.50 -2.94
CA ILE A 79 -14.97 2.39 -2.90
C ILE A 79 -13.90 1.81 -3.82
N LEU A 80 -13.50 2.58 -4.82
CA LEU A 80 -12.29 2.31 -5.59
C LEU A 80 -11.15 3.09 -4.96
N ILE A 81 -10.10 2.38 -4.55
CA ILE A 81 -8.91 2.95 -3.92
C ILE A 81 -7.76 2.85 -4.91
N LEU A 82 -7.24 4.02 -5.25
CA LEU A 82 -6.12 4.28 -6.14
C LEU A 82 -5.15 5.18 -5.39
N HIS A 83 -3.85 5.03 -5.62
CA HIS A 83 -2.87 5.94 -5.04
C HIS A 83 -3.08 7.38 -5.48
N GLY A 84 -3.18 7.60 -6.80
CA GLY A 84 -3.62 8.87 -7.41
C GLY A 84 -2.67 9.44 -8.45
N ASP A 85 -1.44 8.95 -8.51
CA ASP A 85 -0.39 9.30 -9.49
C ASP A 85 -0.84 9.26 -10.96
N GLN A 86 -1.76 8.35 -11.31
CA GLN A 86 -2.35 8.29 -12.65
C GLN A 86 -3.10 9.57 -13.08
N PHE A 87 -3.46 10.44 -12.13
CA PHE A 87 -4.10 11.73 -12.39
C PHE A 87 -3.13 12.91 -12.45
N ASP A 88 -1.83 12.69 -12.18
CA ASP A 88 -0.83 13.76 -12.16
C ASP A 88 -0.76 14.46 -13.53
N THR A 89 -0.78 13.70 -14.62
CA THR A 89 -0.73 14.24 -16.00
C THR A 89 -1.90 15.18 -16.30
N PHE A 90 -3.10 14.86 -15.80
CA PHE A 90 -4.28 15.70 -15.99
C PHE A 90 -4.13 17.04 -15.26
N ILE A 91 -3.59 17.05 -14.05
CA ILE A 91 -3.39 18.27 -13.26
C ILE A 91 -2.27 19.12 -13.86
N THR A 92 -1.19 18.53 -14.36
CA THR A 92 -0.08 19.29 -14.95
C THR A 92 -0.43 19.91 -16.30
N ASP A 93 -1.24 19.23 -17.11
CA ASP A 93 -1.53 19.68 -18.46
C ASP A 93 -2.70 20.69 -18.52
N HIS A 94 -3.58 20.69 -17.51
CA HIS A 94 -4.84 21.46 -17.53
C HIS A 94 -5.11 22.26 -16.23
N GLY A 95 -4.14 22.36 -15.32
CA GLY A 95 -4.21 23.11 -14.07
C GLY A 95 -3.64 24.53 -14.11
#